data_AF-A0A2V8RNR8-F1
#
_entry.id   AF-A0A2V8RNR8-F1
#
_cell.length_a   1.000
_cell.length_b   1.000
_cell.length_c   1.000
_cell.angle_alpha   90.00
_cell.angle_beta   90.00
_cell.angle_gamma   90.00
#
_symmetry.space_group_name_H-M   'P 1'
#
loop_
_entity.id
_entity.type
_entity.pdbx_description
1 polymer ?
#
loop_
_entity_poly.entity_id
_entity_poly.type
_entity_poly.pdbx_seq_one_letter_code
_entity_poly.pdbx_strand_id
1 'polypeptide(L)' 'MVHVRFEGRSFDYAERELRVQTAMTDREIKERLARFLDASMDRFEHYVVERTERGDLIIRPEAVYG' A
#
# COMPACT_ATOMS: atom_id res chain seq x y z
N MET A 1 -5.54 -3.66 -9.37
CA MET A 1 -4.73 -2.42 -9.45
C MET A 1 -4.37 -1.97 -8.04
N VAL A 2 -3.24 -1.29 -7.85
CA VAL A 2 -2.77 -0.86 -6.52
C VAL A 2 -2.63 0.66 -6.48
N HIS A 3 -3.55 1.32 -5.77
CA HIS A 3 -3.49 2.74 -5.51
C HIS A 3 -2.68 3.01 -4.24
N VAL A 4 -1.65 3.83 -4.32
CA VAL A 4 -0.76 4.14 -3.20
C VAL A 4 -0.72 5.65 -2.98
N ARG A 5 -1.09 6.10 -1.78
CA ARG A 5 -0.82 7.47 -1.32
C ARG A 5 0.44 7.46 -0.45
N PHE A 6 1.52 8.08 -0.92
CA PHE A 6 2.81 8.14 -0.24
C PHE A 6 3.37 9.56 -0.30
N GLU A 7 3.80 10.10 0.84
CA GLU A 7 4.37 11.47 0.96
C GLU A 7 3.53 12.57 0.28
N GLY A 8 2.21 12.51 0.44
CA GLY A 8 1.29 13.51 -0.13
C GLY A 8 1.04 13.35 -1.63
N ARG A 9 1.62 12.34 -2.28
CA ARG A 9 1.40 12.01 -3.70
C ARG A 9 0.63 10.70 -3.83
N SER A 10 -0.15 10.58 -4.89
CA SER A 10 -0.88 9.37 -5.25
C SER A 10 -0.24 8.73 -6.48
N PHE A 11 -0.15 7.41 -6.46
CA PHE A 11 0.43 6.59 -7.53
C PHE A 11 -0.47 5.39 -7.80
N ASP A 12 -0.61 5.02 -9.06
CA ASP A 12 -1.30 3.79 -9.46
C ASP A 12 -0.28 2.83 -10.07
N TYR A 13 -0.20 1.63 -9.50
CA TYR A 13 0.69 0.56 -9.94
C TYR A 13 -0.11 -0.68 -10.33
N ALA A 14 0.43 -1.49 -11.23
CA ALA A 14 -0.05 -2.85 -11.41
C ALA A 14 0.44 -3.74 -10.26
N GLU A 15 -0.38 -4.72 -9.86
CA GLU A 15 -0.03 -5.72 -8.84
C GLU A 15 1.26 -6.47 -9.18
N ARG A 16 1.50 -6.70 -10.48
CA ARG A 16 2.70 -7.36 -11.00
C ARG A 16 3.96 -6.53 -10.80
N GLU A 17 3.87 -5.21 -10.86
CA GLU A 17 5.01 -4.30 -10.66
C GLU A 17 5.45 -4.32 -9.19
N LEU A 18 4.48 -4.26 -8.27
CA LEU A 18 4.74 -4.33 -6.83
C LEU A 18 4.92 -5.77 -6.31
N ARG A 19 4.67 -6.78 -7.16
CA ARG A 19 4.65 -8.21 -6.82
C ARG A 19 3.73 -8.52 -5.63
N VAL A 20 2.63 -7.80 -5.50
CA VAL A 20 1.61 -7.98 -4.46
C VAL A 20 0.43 -8.78 -5.01
N GLN A 21 -0.33 -9.41 -4.12
CA GLN A 21 -1.58 -10.10 -4.43
C GLN A 21 -2.59 -9.79 -3.34
N THR A 22 -3.88 -9.73 -3.68
CA THR A 22 -4.95 -9.38 -2.74
C THR A 22 -5.06 -10.34 -1.54
N ALA A 23 -4.65 -11.60 -1.72
CA ALA A 23 -4.63 -12.63 -0.68
C ALA A 23 -3.48 -12.48 0.35
N MET A 24 -2.48 -11.64 0.07
CA MET A 24 -1.38 -11.39 1.00
C MET A 24 -1.88 -10.61 2.23
N THR A 25 -1.19 -10.80 3.35
CA THR A 25 -1.45 -10.03 4.56
C THR A 25 -1.05 -8.56 4.39
N ASP A 26 -1.62 -7.68 5.20
CA ASP A 26 -1.31 -6.25 5.16
C ASP A 26 0.18 -5.97 5.38
N ARG A 27 0.79 -6.72 6.31
CA ARG A 27 2.23 -6.64 6.58
C ARG A 27 3.06 -6.99 5.34
N GLU A 28 2.73 -8.10 4.68
CA GLU A 28 3.43 -8.54 3.47
C GLU A 28 3.27 -7.58 2.29
N ILE A 29 2.11 -6.92 2.18
CA ILE A 29 1.86 -5.89 1.16
C ILE A 29 2.71 -4.65 1.45
N LYS A 30 2.69 -4.17 2.70
CA LYS A 30 3.48 -3.01 3.11
C LYS A 30 4.99 -3.25 2.98
N GLU A 31 5.49 -4.44 3.32
CA GLU A 31 6.91 -4.80 3.16
C GLU A 31 7.36 -4.76 1.70
N ARG A 32 6.52 -5.27 0.78
CA ARG A 32 6.81 -5.19 -0.66
C ARG A 32 6.79 -3.76 -1.17
N LEU A 33 5.83 -2.96 -0.72
CA LEU A 33 5.74 -1.55 -1.09
C LEU A 33 6.94 -0.75 -0.56
N ALA A 34 7.34 -0.97 0.69
CA ALA A 34 8.51 -0.33 1.31
C ALA A 34 9.78 -0.64 0.52
N ARG A 35 9.98 -1.91 0.14
CA ARG A 35 11.11 -2.31 -0.72
C ARG A 35 11.05 -1.67 -2.11
N PHE A 36 9.87 -1.60 -2.72
CA PHE A 36 9.71 -1.00 -4.05
C PHE A 36 9.99 0.50 -4.06
N LEU A 37 9.57 1.21 -3.02
CA LEU A 37 9.75 2.66 -2.87
C LEU A 37 11.09 3.05 -2.22
N ASP A 38 11.98 2.09 -1.95
CA ASP A 38 13.24 2.28 -1.23
C ASP A 38 13.06 3.06 0.10
N ALA A 39 12.05 2.65 0.87
CA ALA A 39 11.63 3.29 2.10
C ALA A 39 11.70 2.32 3.30
N SER A 40 11.92 2.86 4.51
CA SER A 40 11.81 2.05 5.74
C SER A 40 10.38 1.56 5.94
N MET A 41 10.24 0.34 6.44
CA MET A 41 8.96 -0.26 6.80
C MET A 41 8.23 0.54 7.90
N ASP A 42 8.97 1.24 8.76
CA ASP A 42 8.40 2.10 9.82
C ASP A 42 7.53 3.23 9.24
N ARG A 43 7.81 3.68 8.01
CA ARG A 43 7.00 4.69 7.33
C ARG A 43 5.58 4.20 7.01
N PHE A 44 5.37 2.89 7.01
CA PHE A 44 4.08 2.24 6.72
C PHE A 44 3.38 1.72 7.98
N GLU A 45 3.89 2.01 9.18
CA GLU A 45 3.30 1.59 10.45
C GLU A 45 1.82 1.97 10.51
N HIS A 46 1.53 3.25 10.31
CA HIS A 46 0.17 3.82 10.30
C HIS A 46 -0.50 3.80 8.93
N TYR A 47 -0.04 2.99 7.97
CA TYR A 47 -0.74 2.85 6.70
C TYR A 47 -1.86 1.82 6.83
N VAL A 48 -2.97 2.03 6.13
CA VAL A 48 -4.05 1.06 6.00
C VAL A 48 -4.02 0.44 4.61
N VAL A 49 -4.37 -0.85 4.53
CA VAL A 49 -4.51 -1.59 3.27
C VAL A 49 -5.98 -1.98 3.12
N GLU A 50 -6.66 -1.29 2.21
CA GLU A 50 -8.06 -1.52 1.91
C GLU A 50 -8.18 -2.38 0.65
N ARG A 51 -9.03 -3.42 0.72
CA ARG A 51 -9.32 -4.34 -0.39
C ARG A 51 -10.71 -4.03 -0.90
N THR A 52 -10.81 -3.63 -2.15
CA THR A 52 -12.12 -3.33 -2.77
C THR A 52 -12.80 -4.61 -3.25
N GLU A 53 -14.11 -4.57 -3.43
CA GLU A 53 -14.88 -5.69 -4.01
C GLU A 53 -14.44 -6.05 -5.44
N ARG A 54 -13.79 -5.11 -6.15
CA ARG A 54 -13.24 -5.33 -7.49
C ARG A 54 -11.88 -6.02 -7.48
N GLY A 55 -11.28 -6.21 -6.31
CA GLY A 55 -9.96 -6.79 -6.14
C GLY A 55 -8.80 -5.78 -6.12
N ASP A 56 -9.08 -4.48 -6.29
CA ASP A 56 -8.06 -3.43 -6.18
C ASP A 56 -7.61 -3.23 -4.72
N LEU A 57 -6.34 -2.86 -4.57
CA LEU A 57 -5.71 -2.52 -3.30
C LEU A 57 -5.55 -1.00 -3.18
N ILE A 58 -5.97 -0.44 -2.05
CA ILE A 58 -5.76 0.97 -1.72
C ILE A 58 -4.88 1.04 -0.48
N ILE A 59 -3.71 1.66 -0.62
CA ILE A 59 -2.70 1.78 0.43
C ILE A 59 -2.50 3.25 0.74
N ARG A 60 -2.86 3.68 1.95
CA ARG A 60 -2.86 5.09 2.35
C ARG A 60 -2.50 5.25 3.82
N PRO A 61 -2.00 6.42 4.26
CA PRO A 61 -1.94 6.73 5.68
C PRO A 61 -3.33 6.63 6.30
N GLU A 62 -3.39 6.12 7.53
CA GLU A 62 -4.57 6.20 8.37
C GLU A 62 -4.96 7.67 8.53
N ALA A 63 -6.25 7.96 8.34
CA ALA A 63 -6.75 9.32 8.53
C ALA A 63 -6.79 9.60 10.04
N VAL A 64 -5.80 10.34 10.53
CA VAL A 64 -5.85 10.87 11.90
C VAL A 64 -6.76 12.10 11.87
N TYR A 65 -8.03 11.91 12.21
CA TYR A 65 -8.89 13.02 12.57
C TYR A 65 -8.47 13.50 13.96
N GLY A 66 -7.92 14.72 14.03
CA GLY A 66 -7.71 15.46 15.27
C GLY A 66 -8.93 16.25 15.67
#